data_AF-K9PP67-F1
#
_entry.id   AF-K9PP67-F1
#
_cell.length_a   1.000
_cell.length_b   1.000
_cell.length_c   1.000
_cell.angle_alpha   90.00
_cell.angle_beta   90.00
_cell.angle_gamma   90.00
#
_symmetry.space_group_name_H-M   'P 1'
#
loop_
_entity.id
_entity.type
_entity.pdbx_description
1 polymer ?
#
loop_
_entity_poly.entity_id
_entity_poly.type
_entity_poly.pdbx_seq_one_letter_code
_entity_poly.pdbx_strand_id
1 'polypeptide(L)'
;MSLETIPDEAVVVRGGRNRPEDIERAIGTHPSGVTGISVESAVGLSVKELSAKIPHGQIGVTTVGEIRKQGGDVIRTSGRSPHHATLIGLKPEQISSLLTPTVGNPAKSN
;
A
#
# COMPACT_ATOMS: atom_id res chain seq x y z
N MET A 1 -19.12 7.10 -12.25
CA MET A 1 -17.83 6.39 -12.30
C MET A 1 -17.80 5.45 -11.11
N SER A 2 -17.93 4.15 -11.33
CA SER A 2 -17.82 3.16 -10.26
C SER A 2 -16.37 3.15 -9.77
N LEU A 3 -16.14 3.62 -8.54
CA LEU A 3 -14.89 3.39 -7.85
C LEU A 3 -14.80 1.88 -7.63
N GLU A 4 -13.91 1.22 -8.37
CA GLU A 4 -13.65 -0.20 -8.19
C GLU A 4 -13.16 -0.40 -6.76
N THR A 5 -14.04 -0.95 -5.92
CA THR A 5 -13.80 -1.11 -4.50
C THR A 5 -12.96 -2.37 -4.31
N ILE A 6 -11.76 -2.20 -3.74
CA ILE A 6 -10.90 -3.35 -3.48
C ILE A 6 -11.47 -4.12 -2.27
N PRO A 7 -11.64 -5.46 -2.35
CA PRO A 7 -12.17 -6.26 -1.24
C PRO A 7 -11.27 -6.22 0.01
N ASP A 8 -11.87 -6.45 1.19
CA ASP A 8 -11.17 -6.37 2.49
C ASP A 8 -10.04 -7.40 2.62
N GLU A 9 -10.21 -8.57 2.02
CA GLU A 9 -9.24 -9.66 2.02
C GLU A 9 -8.03 -9.39 1.11
N ALA A 10 -8.06 -8.34 0.28
CA ALA A 10 -6.96 -8.01 -0.59
C ALA A 10 -5.71 -7.64 0.22
N VAL A 11 -4.58 -8.23 -0.15
CA VAL A 11 -3.27 -7.90 0.42
C VAL A 11 -2.87 -6.51 -0.04
N VAL A 12 -2.25 -5.74 0.84
CA VAL A 12 -1.68 -4.42 0.55
C VAL A 12 -0.20 -4.46 0.86
N VAL A 13 0.62 -4.05 -0.11
CA VAL A 13 2.08 -4.02 0.01
C VAL A 13 2.60 -2.62 -0.27
N ARG A 14 3.51 -2.15 0.57
CA ARG A 14 4.24 -0.90 0.36
C ARG A 14 5.73 -1.05 0.57
N GLY A 15 6.52 -0.52 -0.36
CA GLY A 15 7.96 -0.47 -0.26
C GLY A 15 8.49 0.60 0.71
N GLY A 16 9.60 0.28 1.36
CA GLY A 16 10.29 1.17 2.29
C GLY A 16 10.28 0.64 3.71
N ARG A 17 10.83 1.43 4.63
CA ARG A 17 10.83 1.11 6.08
C ARG A 17 9.52 1.49 6.76
N ASN A 18 8.67 2.26 6.08
CA ASN A 18 7.34 2.70 6.53
C ASN A 18 7.32 3.32 7.93
N ARG A 19 8.35 4.09 8.29
CA ARG A 19 8.37 4.89 9.52
C ARG A 19 7.42 6.09 9.37
N PRO A 20 6.88 6.68 10.46
CA PRO A 20 5.95 7.80 10.35
C PRO A 20 6.49 8.95 9.48
N GLU A 21 7.76 9.31 9.65
CA GLU A 21 8.42 10.37 8.87
C GLU A 21 8.63 10.01 7.38
N ASP A 22 8.76 8.72 7.05
CA ASP A 22 8.84 8.24 5.67
C ASP A 22 7.47 8.26 5.00
N ILE A 23 6.42 7.91 5.77
CA ILE A 23 5.03 7.98 5.32
C ILE A 23 4.62 9.42 5.08
N GLU A 24 4.89 10.32 6.02
CA GLU A 24 4.56 11.74 5.89
C GLU A 24 5.14 12.35 4.61
N ARG A 25 6.44 12.11 4.35
CA ARG A 25 7.11 12.57 3.11
C ARG A 25 6.53 11.95 1.84
N ALA A 26 5.91 10.79 1.95
CA ALA A 26 5.35 10.07 0.81
C ALA A 26 3.88 10.35 0.54
N ILE A 27 3.18 11.07 1.44
CA ILE A 27 1.82 11.51 1.20
C ILE A 27 1.86 12.50 0.03
N GLY A 28 1.12 12.18 -1.03
CA GLY A 28 1.03 13.00 -2.22
C GLY A 28 -0.35 12.89 -2.86
N THR A 29 -0.66 13.86 -3.71
CA THR A 29 -1.89 13.82 -4.52
C THR A 29 -1.58 13.07 -5.81
N HIS A 30 -2.20 11.91 -6.00
CA HIS A 30 -2.14 11.16 -7.26
C HIS A 30 -2.82 11.97 -8.39
N PRO A 31 -2.39 11.88 -9.66
CA PRO A 31 -3.01 12.60 -10.79
C PRO A 31 -4.53 12.41 -10.96
N SER A 32 -5.11 11.36 -10.38
CA SER A 32 -6.56 11.16 -10.32
C SER A 32 -7.26 11.99 -9.23
N GLY A 33 -6.55 12.87 -8.53
CA GLY A 33 -7.07 13.73 -7.45
C GLY A 33 -7.14 13.08 -6.06
N VAL A 34 -6.59 11.87 -5.89
CA VAL A 34 -6.65 11.13 -4.62
C VAL A 34 -5.38 11.39 -3.81
N THR A 35 -5.51 11.86 -2.56
CA THR A 35 -4.37 12.15 -1.68
C THR A 35 -4.13 11.04 -0.69
N GLY A 36 -2.91 10.52 -0.67
CA GLY A 36 -2.51 9.42 0.20
C GLY A 36 -1.14 8.88 -0.18
N ILE A 37 -0.90 7.61 0.08
CA ILE A 37 0.36 6.93 -0.27
C ILE A 37 0.13 5.83 -1.30
N SER A 38 1.06 5.68 -2.24
CA SER A 38 1.03 4.58 -3.21
C SER A 38 1.26 3.22 -2.54
N VAL A 39 0.46 2.24 -2.91
CA VAL A 39 0.57 0.85 -2.50
C VAL A 39 0.30 -0.06 -3.70
N GLU A 40 0.64 -1.34 -3.57
CA GLU A 40 0.23 -2.40 -4.47
C GLU A 40 -0.82 -3.25 -3.77
N SER A 41 -1.95 -3.54 -4.42
CA SER A 41 -3.01 -4.35 -3.83
C SER A 41 -3.82 -5.16 -4.84
N ALA A 42 -4.02 -6.44 -4.52
CA ALA A 42 -4.87 -7.35 -5.27
C ALA A 42 -5.36 -8.51 -4.38
N VAL A 43 -6.46 -9.13 -4.78
CA VAL A 43 -6.93 -10.40 -4.22
C VAL A 43 -6.21 -11.55 -4.93
N GLY A 44 -5.85 -12.59 -4.17
CA GLY A 44 -5.30 -13.84 -4.72
C GLY A 44 -3.84 -13.79 -5.18
N LEU A 45 -3.19 -12.63 -5.13
CA LEU A 45 -1.75 -12.51 -5.41
C LEU A 45 -0.92 -12.62 -4.12
N SER A 46 0.24 -13.25 -4.26
CA SER A 46 1.22 -13.33 -3.19
C SER A 46 1.92 -11.97 -2.96
N VAL A 47 2.48 -11.80 -1.76
CA VAL A 47 3.32 -10.65 -1.43
C VAL A 47 4.48 -10.49 -2.42
N LYS A 48 5.05 -11.60 -2.91
CA LYS A 48 6.14 -11.61 -3.90
C LYS A 48 5.72 -11.07 -5.26
N GLU A 49 4.54 -11.41 -5.73
CA GLU A 49 4.02 -10.90 -6.99
C GLU A 49 3.71 -9.40 -6.89
N LEU A 50 3.07 -8.98 -5.80
CA LEU A 50 2.77 -7.57 -5.55
C LEU A 50 4.03 -6.72 -5.35
N SER A 51 5.09 -7.28 -4.76
CA SER A 51 6.33 -6.55 -4.50
C SER A 51 7.32 -6.56 -5.66
N ALA A 52 7.03 -7.24 -6.77
CA ALA A 52 7.95 -7.43 -7.90
C ALA A 52 8.46 -6.11 -8.51
N LYS A 53 7.56 -5.13 -8.68
CA LYS A 53 7.87 -3.80 -9.23
C LYS A 53 8.32 -2.79 -8.17
N ILE A 54 8.35 -3.17 -6.90
CA ILE A 54 8.81 -2.31 -5.81
C ILE A 54 10.34 -2.34 -5.77
N PRO A 55 11.04 -1.20 -5.89
CA PRO A 55 12.50 -1.17 -5.92
C PRO A 55 13.15 -1.39 -4.54
N HIS A 56 12.41 -1.18 -3.46
CA HIS A 56 12.89 -1.26 -2.09
C HIS A 56 13.17 -2.71 -1.64
N GLY A 57 14.21 -2.90 -0.83
CA GLY A 57 14.55 -4.19 -0.22
C GLY A 57 13.75 -4.53 1.05
N GLN A 58 12.96 -3.59 1.55
CA GLN A 58 12.03 -3.78 2.68
C GLN A 58 10.62 -3.41 2.24
N ILE A 59 9.63 -4.12 2.76
CA ILE A 59 8.21 -3.89 2.50
C ILE A 59 7.39 -4.01 3.79
N GLY A 60 6.31 -3.23 3.88
CA GLY A 60 5.22 -3.45 4.82
C GLY A 60 4.09 -4.19 4.14
N VAL A 61 3.40 -5.04 4.90
CA VAL A 61 2.29 -5.88 4.41
C VAL A 61 1.13 -5.76 5.37
N THR A 62 -0.06 -5.53 4.83
CA THR A 62 -1.32 -5.52 5.59
C THR A 62 -2.46 -5.97 4.67
N THR A 63 -3.72 -5.76 5.05
CA THR A 63 -4.89 -5.98 4.20
C THR A 63 -5.76 -4.72 4.13
N VAL A 64 -6.62 -4.65 3.13
CA VAL A 64 -7.60 -3.56 3.00
C VAL A 64 -8.53 -3.51 4.21
N GLY A 65 -8.95 -4.67 4.73
CA GLY A 65 -9.81 -4.76 5.90
C GLY A 65 -9.17 -4.14 7.16
N GLU A 66 -7.88 -4.39 7.41
CA GLU A 66 -7.19 -3.78 8.56
C GLU A 66 -7.04 -2.26 8.43
N ILE A 67 -6.84 -1.76 7.20
CA ILE A 67 -6.82 -0.31 6.92
C ILE A 67 -8.20 0.31 7.19
N ARG A 68 -9.27 -0.33 6.70
CA ARG A 68 -10.66 0.14 6.90
C ARG A 68 -11.07 0.10 8.36
N LYS A 69 -10.63 -0.88 9.15
CA LYS A 69 -10.84 -0.92 10.61
C LYS A 69 -10.26 0.31 11.32
N GLN A 70 -9.22 0.94 10.77
CA GLN A 70 -8.66 2.19 11.32
C GLN A 70 -9.29 3.47 10.74
N GLY A 71 -10.32 3.35 9.89
CA GLY A 71 -11.00 4.48 9.24
C GLY A 71 -10.37 4.94 7.92
N GLY A 72 -9.43 4.16 7.37
CA GLY A 72 -8.83 4.41 6.07
C GLY A 72 -9.56 3.71 4.92
N ASP A 73 -9.03 3.84 3.71
CA ASP A 73 -9.46 3.02 2.57
C ASP A 73 -8.31 2.83 1.57
N VAL A 74 -8.47 1.89 0.64
CA VAL A 74 -7.56 1.64 -0.48
C VAL A 74 -8.32 1.73 -1.78
N ILE A 75 -7.98 2.73 -2.59
CA ILE A 75 -8.66 3.03 -3.85
C ILE A 75 -7.76 2.63 -5.02
N ARG A 76 -8.33 1.93 -6.00
CA ARG A 76 -7.65 1.60 -7.26
C ARG A 76 -7.27 2.89 -8.00
N THR A 77 -5.98 3.09 -8.25
CA THR A 77 -5.44 4.25 -8.98
C THR A 77 -4.40 3.78 -9.99
N SER A 78 -4.23 4.51 -11.09
CA SER A 78 -3.24 4.16 -12.12
C SER A 78 -1.80 4.22 -11.58
N GLY A 79 -0.91 3.35 -12.05
CA GLY A 79 0.50 3.44 -11.71
C GLY A 79 1.36 2.59 -12.63
N ARG A 80 2.60 2.31 -12.22
CA ARG A 80 3.52 1.46 -13.00
C ARG A 80 3.10 -0.01 -13.04
N SER A 81 2.24 -0.41 -12.11
CA SER A 81 1.72 -1.76 -11.93
C SER A 81 0.21 -1.76 -12.17
N PRO A 82 -0.37 -2.83 -12.75
CA PRO A 82 -1.82 -2.99 -12.82
C PRO A 82 -2.47 -3.10 -11.44
N HIS A 83 -1.68 -3.43 -10.41
CA HIS A 83 -2.14 -3.57 -9.03
C HIS A 83 -1.92 -2.31 -8.19
N HIS A 84 -1.49 -1.20 -8.80
CA HIS A 84 -1.31 0.05 -8.10
C HIS A 84 -2.63 0.53 -7.48
N ALA A 85 -2.53 1.07 -6.28
CA ALA A 85 -3.63 1.66 -5.53
C ALA A 85 -3.08 2.76 -4.61
N THR A 86 -3.99 3.51 -4.00
CA THR A 86 -3.65 4.57 -3.05
C THR A 86 -4.37 4.32 -1.73
N LEU A 87 -3.59 4.22 -0.64
CA LEU A 87 -4.10 4.18 0.72
C LEU A 87 -4.39 5.61 1.17
N ILE A 88 -5.61 5.86 1.63
CA ILE A 88 -6.10 7.18 2.05
C ILE A 88 -6.70 7.17 3.46
N GLY A 89 -6.93 8.38 4.00
CA GLY A 89 -7.77 8.58 5.18
C GLY A 89 -7.11 8.31 6.53
N LEU A 90 -5.82 7.92 6.55
CA LEU A 90 -5.08 7.64 7.78
C LEU A 90 -3.91 8.62 7.98
N LYS A 91 -3.58 8.88 9.24
CA LYS A 91 -2.39 9.63 9.63
C LYS A 91 -1.11 8.80 9.44
N PRO A 92 0.06 9.44 9.30
CA PRO A 92 1.34 8.75 9.13
C PRO A 92 1.61 7.67 10.19
N GLU A 93 1.25 7.91 11.45
CA GLU A 93 1.48 6.99 12.56
C GLU A 93 0.60 5.74 12.45
N GLN A 94 -0.65 5.91 12.02
CA GLN A 94 -1.60 4.80 11.82
C GLN A 94 -1.14 3.89 10.68
N ILE A 95 -0.74 4.51 9.56
CA ILE A 95 -0.19 3.81 8.41
C ILE A 95 1.10 3.07 8.81
N SER A 96 1.99 3.75 9.53
CA SER A 96 3.25 3.16 9.97
C SER A 96 2.97 1.95 10.86
N SER A 97 2.04 2.05 11.81
CA SER A 97 1.64 0.93 12.66
C SER A 97 1.06 -0.26 11.90
N LEU A 98 0.39 -0.02 10.76
CA LEU A 98 -0.15 -1.08 9.90
C LEU A 98 0.91 -1.77 9.05
N LEU A 99 1.98 -1.04 8.69
CA LEU A 99 2.99 -1.47 7.73
C LEU A 99 4.34 -1.81 8.38
N THR A 100 4.38 -1.81 9.72
CA THR A 100 5.56 -2.17 10.52
C THR A 100 5.20 -3.26 11.54
N PRO A 101 6.13 -4.16 11.89
CA PRO A 101 7.50 -4.25 11.37
C PRO A 101 7.54 -4.63 9.89
N THR A 102 8.51 -4.09 9.15
CA THR A 102 8.71 -4.45 7.74
C THR A 102 9.39 -5.81 7.62
N VAL A 103 9.20 -6.46 6.48
CA VAL A 103 9.88 -7.70 6.10
C VAL A 103 10.79 -7.47 4.89
N GLY A 104 11.74 -8.38 4.67
CA GLY A 104 12.52 -8.43 3.45
C GLY A 104 11.63 -8.55 2.22
N ASN A 105 11.91 -7.79 1.17
CA ASN A 105 11.15 -7.88 -0.08
C ASN A 105 11.43 -9.25 -0.76
N PRO A 106 10.46 -10.19 -0.80
CA PRO A 106 10.68 -11.53 -1.33
C PRO A 106 10.88 -11.56 -2.85
N ALA A 107 10.65 -10.45 -3.55
CA ALA A 107 11.00 -10.30 -4.97
C ALA A 107 12.44 -9.81 -5.20
N LYS A 108 13.18 -9.50 -4.12
CA LYS A 108 14.60 -9.09 -4.15
C LYS A 108 15.53 -10.11 -3.50
N SER A 109 14.97 -11.09 -2.78
CA SER A 109 15.70 -12.25 -2.32
C SER A 109 15.96 -13.19 -3.50
N ASN A 110 17.23 -13.41 -3.82
CA ASN A 110 17.70 -14.31 -4.87
C ASN A 110 17.55 -15.76 -4.44
#